data_AF-A0A2T0Y718-F1
#
_entry.id   AF-A0A2T0Y718-F1
#
_cell.length_a   1.000
_cell.length_b   1.000
_cell.length_c   1.000
_cell.angle_alpha   90.00
_cell.angle_beta   90.00
_cell.angle_gamma   90.00
#
_symmetry.space_group_name_H-M   'P 1'
#
loop_
_entity.id
_entity.type
_entity.pdbx_description
1 polymer ?
#
loop_
_entity_poly.entity_id
_entity_poly.type
_entity_poly.pdbx_seq_one_letter_code
_entity_poly.pdbx_strand_id
1 'polypeptide(L)'
;MPESSNGAAGTAAVGGAEPPGRAALVLRPLGYLLVGLVWTTIWLLAVLLLVGSVPYLAFVDSEGLVAGVEDRLSTPLGVLGLVIVGLPVLALAIGAGGWYVLTASWPLAVLSFTYAVRALRSDYRGERLSRTSTAVWGSSVGPPTVGRVALSLQPVRATPFTDAVMRFYAAGWSVDGRTVLAMLPAGLAWPAAITALVPGVSGAVHLVAGLLAVVLLATSAVLGVRAFRARLSGPVGPLPDGGVGELTAEQRSRRLTELRRQRERRLGEGVEDAG
;
A
#
# COMPACT_ATOMS: atom_id res chain seq x y z
N MET A 1 54.67 27.03 -1.81
CA MET A 1 53.56 26.79 -2.76
C MET A 1 53.76 25.43 -3.41
N PRO A 2 52.96 24.42 -3.03
CA PRO A 2 52.72 23.24 -3.84
C PRO A 2 51.32 23.30 -4.46
N GLU A 3 51.26 23.03 -5.76
CA GLU A 3 50.04 22.85 -6.56
C GLU A 3 49.26 21.62 -6.07
N SER A 4 48.02 21.82 -5.61
CA SER A 4 47.06 20.75 -5.42
C SER A 4 46.35 20.48 -6.75
N SER A 5 46.94 19.61 -7.55
CA SER A 5 46.30 18.96 -8.68
C SER A 5 45.34 17.84 -8.22
N ASN A 6 44.38 17.54 -9.09
CA ASN A 6 43.44 16.41 -9.06
C ASN A 6 42.10 16.63 -8.33
N GLY A 7 41.33 17.59 -8.87
CA GLY A 7 39.94 17.30 -9.18
C GLY A 7 39.81 16.26 -10.30
N ALA A 8 38.65 15.60 -10.35
CA ALA A 8 38.21 14.65 -11.39
C ALA A 8 38.75 13.21 -11.30
N ALA A 9 38.38 12.50 -10.24
CA ALA A 9 37.98 11.09 -10.34
C ALA A 9 36.53 11.03 -9.82
N GLY A 10 35.53 11.13 -10.69
CA GLY A 10 35.21 10.03 -11.57
C GLY A 10 34.17 9.18 -10.85
N THR A 11 32.92 9.62 -10.95
CA THR A 11 31.65 8.99 -10.58
C THR A 11 31.47 7.66 -11.32
N ALA A 12 32.36 6.70 -11.06
CA ALA A 12 32.39 5.39 -11.67
C ALA A 12 32.30 4.32 -10.58
N ALA A 13 31.06 3.94 -10.23
CA ALA A 13 30.67 2.58 -9.85
C ALA A 13 29.27 2.55 -9.19
N VAL A 14 28.20 2.79 -9.97
CA VAL A 14 26.88 2.25 -9.64
C VAL A 14 26.51 1.24 -10.72
N GLY A 15 26.95 0.00 -10.50
CA GLY A 15 26.47 -1.21 -11.18
C GLY A 15 26.81 -1.31 -12.67
N GLY A 16 27.99 -1.84 -12.98
CA GLY A 16 28.38 -2.35 -14.30
C GLY A 16 27.54 -3.56 -14.73
N ALA A 17 26.24 -3.36 -14.95
CA ALA A 17 25.42 -4.30 -15.68
C ALA A 17 25.71 -4.08 -17.17
N GLU A 18 26.14 -5.13 -17.86
CA GLU A 18 26.31 -5.13 -19.31
C GLU A 18 25.11 -4.45 -20.01
N PRO A 19 25.36 -3.70 -21.09
CA PRO A 19 24.27 -3.12 -21.87
C PRO A 19 23.27 -4.24 -22.23
N PRO A 20 21.97 -4.05 -22.00
CA PRO A 20 20.98 -5.10 -22.20
C PRO A 20 21.07 -5.63 -23.63
N GLY A 21 21.22 -6.95 -23.78
CA GLY A 21 21.31 -7.60 -25.08
C GLY A 21 20.09 -7.28 -25.96
N ARG A 22 20.26 -7.32 -27.29
CA ARG A 22 19.19 -6.98 -28.26
C ARG A 22 17.90 -7.76 -28.02
N ALA A 23 18.00 -9.04 -27.64
CA ALA A 23 16.84 -9.86 -27.30
C ALA A 23 16.07 -9.32 -26.08
N ALA A 24 16.77 -8.86 -25.04
CA ALA A 24 16.14 -8.28 -23.85
C ALA A 24 15.40 -6.97 -24.18
N LEU A 25 15.92 -6.16 -25.12
CA LEU A 25 15.25 -4.96 -25.59
C LEU A 25 13.96 -5.26 -26.36
N VAL A 26 13.97 -6.30 -27.21
CA VAL A 26 12.80 -6.72 -28.00
C VAL A 26 11.71 -7.36 -27.14
N LEU A 27 12.09 -8.18 -26.16
CA LEU A 27 11.15 -8.87 -25.25
C LEU A 27 10.65 -7.96 -24.12
N ARG A 28 11.19 -6.76 -23.99
CA ARG A 28 10.84 -5.82 -22.93
C ARG A 28 9.36 -5.48 -22.85
N PRO A 29 8.64 -5.16 -23.94
CA PRO A 29 7.21 -4.88 -23.88
C PRO A 29 6.43 -6.10 -23.37
N LEU A 30 6.83 -7.31 -23.79
CA LEU A 30 6.22 -8.56 -23.37
C LEU A 30 6.43 -8.81 -21.87
N GLY A 31 7.64 -8.57 -21.36
CA GLY A 31 7.93 -8.68 -19.93
C GLY A 31 7.04 -7.77 -19.08
N TYR A 32 6.89 -6.50 -19.47
CA TYR A 32 5.99 -5.58 -18.77
C TYR A 32 4.52 -5.96 -18.90
N LEU A 33 4.10 -6.46 -20.07
CA LEU A 33 2.73 -6.92 -20.29
C LEU A 33 2.39 -8.11 -19.39
N LEU A 34 3.27 -9.11 -19.29
CA LEU A 34 3.08 -10.27 -18.41
C LEU A 34 2.99 -9.83 -16.94
N VAL A 35 3.90 -8.95 -16.49
CA VAL A 35 3.84 -8.41 -15.13
C VAL A 35 2.55 -7.63 -14.89
N GLY A 36 2.10 -6.84 -15.87
CA GLY A 36 0.83 -6.11 -15.81
C GLY A 36 -0.37 -7.04 -15.69
N LEU A 37 -0.40 -8.13 -16.46
CA LEU A 37 -1.43 -9.16 -16.37
C LEU A 37 -1.45 -9.81 -14.99
N VAL A 38 -0.29 -10.21 -14.45
CA VAL A 38 -0.21 -10.81 -13.10
C VAL A 38 -0.81 -9.87 -12.04
N TRP A 39 -0.41 -8.59 -12.03
CA TRP A 39 -0.93 -7.62 -11.07
C TRP A 39 -2.41 -7.30 -11.29
N THR A 40 -2.88 -7.30 -12.54
CA THR A 40 -4.30 -7.15 -12.86
C THR A 40 -5.10 -8.34 -12.32
N THR A 41 -4.60 -9.57 -12.50
CA THR A 41 -5.24 -10.77 -11.96
C THR A 41 -5.30 -10.71 -10.44
N ILE A 42 -4.21 -10.34 -9.75
CA ILE A 42 -4.21 -10.18 -8.28
C ILE A 42 -5.23 -9.13 -7.85
N TRP A 43 -5.26 -7.98 -8.53
CA TRP A 43 -6.21 -6.92 -8.25
C TRP A 43 -7.66 -7.36 -8.46
N LEU A 44 -7.96 -8.02 -9.59
CA LEU A 44 -9.28 -8.55 -9.90
C LEU A 44 -9.72 -9.62 -8.90
N LEU A 45 -8.83 -10.53 -8.51
CA LEU A 45 -9.11 -11.52 -7.47
C LEU A 45 -9.40 -10.85 -6.13
N ALA A 46 -8.66 -9.81 -5.76
CA ALA A 46 -8.94 -9.05 -4.54
C ALA A 46 -10.31 -8.35 -4.62
N VAL A 47 -10.65 -7.72 -5.75
CA VAL A 47 -11.98 -7.12 -5.97
C VAL A 47 -13.07 -8.17 -5.90
N LEU A 48 -12.88 -9.32 -6.54
CA LEU A 48 -13.84 -10.43 -6.52
C LEU A 48 -14.02 -11.00 -5.11
N LEU A 49 -12.93 -11.14 -4.35
CA LEU A 49 -12.98 -11.61 -2.97
C LEU A 49 -13.65 -10.60 -2.03
N LEU A 50 -13.46 -9.30 -2.22
CA LEU A 50 -14.02 -8.27 -1.35
C LEU A 50 -15.48 -7.94 -1.71
N VAL A 51 -15.75 -7.70 -2.99
CA VAL A 51 -17.06 -7.24 -3.48
C VAL A 51 -17.91 -8.41 -3.96
N GLY A 52 -17.31 -9.38 -4.67
CA GLY A 52 -18.02 -10.54 -5.20
C GLY A 52 -18.40 -11.57 -4.13
N SER A 53 -17.70 -11.61 -2.99
CA SER A 53 -18.10 -12.45 -1.86
C SER A 53 -19.44 -12.04 -1.24
N VAL A 54 -19.83 -10.77 -1.33
CA VAL A 54 -21.10 -10.27 -0.78
C VAL A 54 -22.30 -10.97 -1.43
N PRO A 55 -22.52 -10.89 -2.76
CA PRO A 55 -23.63 -11.60 -3.40
C PRO A 55 -23.46 -13.12 -3.34
N TYR A 56 -22.22 -13.64 -3.37
CA TYR A 56 -22.00 -15.08 -3.20
C TYR A 56 -22.51 -15.59 -1.85
N LEU A 57 -22.11 -14.96 -0.75
CA LEU A 57 -22.56 -15.34 0.59
C LEU A 57 -24.03 -15.01 0.83
N ALA A 58 -24.55 -13.95 0.23
CA ALA A 58 -25.94 -13.57 0.40
C ALA A 58 -26.93 -14.46 -0.38
N PHE A 59 -26.54 -15.00 -1.54
CA PHE A 59 -27.48 -15.73 -2.42
C PHE A 59 -27.11 -17.18 -2.67
N VAL A 60 -25.82 -17.53 -2.68
CA VAL A 60 -25.35 -18.89 -3.00
C VAL A 60 -25.13 -19.69 -1.72
N ASP A 61 -24.51 -19.11 -0.70
CA ASP A 61 -24.13 -19.78 0.56
C ASP A 61 -24.82 -19.17 1.79
N SER A 62 -26.06 -18.70 1.61
CA SER A 62 -26.80 -18.00 2.67
C SER A 62 -27.18 -18.91 3.83
N GLU A 63 -27.59 -20.15 3.55
CA GLU A 63 -27.96 -21.13 4.57
C GLU A 63 -26.77 -21.50 5.45
N GLY A 64 -25.60 -21.77 4.84
CA GLY A 64 -24.36 -22.08 5.55
C GLY A 64 -23.89 -20.92 6.42
N LEU A 65 -23.97 -19.70 5.90
CA LEU A 65 -23.66 -18.49 6.65
C LEU A 65 -24.60 -18.30 7.86
N VAL A 66 -25.91 -18.40 7.66
CA VAL A 66 -26.92 -18.22 8.72
C VAL A 66 -26.73 -19.28 9.80
N ALA A 67 -26.60 -20.56 9.44
CA ALA A 67 -26.37 -21.63 10.39
C ALA A 67 -25.08 -21.42 11.19
N GLY A 68 -23.98 -21.01 10.53
CA GLY A 68 -22.71 -20.72 11.20
C GLY A 68 -22.79 -19.53 12.16
N VAL A 69 -23.56 -18.49 11.83
CA VAL A 69 -23.80 -17.35 12.72
C VAL A 69 -24.70 -17.75 13.89
N GLU A 70 -25.79 -18.48 13.63
CA GLU A 70 -26.72 -18.94 14.66
C GLU A 70 -26.04 -19.82 15.70
N ASP A 71 -25.19 -20.76 15.27
CA ASP A 71 -24.38 -21.60 16.16
C ASP A 71 -23.51 -20.73 17.10
N ARG A 72 -22.91 -19.65 16.60
CA ARG A 72 -22.12 -18.72 17.43
C ARG A 72 -22.99 -17.88 18.36
N LEU A 73 -24.19 -17.51 17.94
CA LEU A 73 -25.11 -16.73 18.76
C LEU A 73 -25.79 -17.58 19.85
N SER A 74 -25.81 -18.91 19.69
CA SER A 74 -26.42 -19.83 20.66
C SER A 74 -25.71 -19.89 22.02
N THR A 75 -24.44 -19.46 22.08
CA THR A 75 -23.64 -19.45 23.32
C THR A 75 -23.14 -18.05 23.65
N PRO A 76 -23.21 -17.60 24.93
CA PRO A 76 -22.68 -16.29 25.31
C PRO A 76 -21.20 -16.08 24.95
N LEU A 77 -20.41 -17.16 25.05
CA LEU A 77 -18.99 -17.14 24.68
C LEU A 77 -18.81 -17.02 23.15
N GLY A 78 -19.68 -17.64 22.36
CA GLY A 78 -19.68 -17.52 20.90
C GLY A 78 -20.03 -16.10 20.44
N VAL A 79 -21.04 -15.47 21.06
CA VAL A 79 -21.38 -14.06 20.83
C VAL A 79 -20.19 -13.17 21.15
N LEU A 80 -19.58 -13.36 22.32
CA LEU A 80 -18.42 -12.58 22.75
C LEU A 80 -17.25 -12.74 21.78
N GLY A 81 -16.95 -13.98 21.36
CA GLY A 81 -15.90 -14.27 20.39
C GLY A 81 -16.16 -13.63 19.03
N LEU A 82 -17.39 -13.70 18.52
CA LEU A 82 -17.77 -13.08 17.25
C LEU A 82 -17.66 -11.55 17.31
N VAL A 83 -18.15 -10.93 18.37
CA VAL A 83 -18.22 -9.46 18.49
C VAL A 83 -16.86 -8.85 18.85
N ILE A 84 -16.12 -9.44 19.79
CA ILE A 84 -14.85 -8.87 20.29
C ILE A 84 -13.68 -9.25 19.39
N VAL A 85 -13.69 -10.43 18.76
CA VAL A 85 -12.56 -10.91 17.96
C VAL A 85 -12.94 -10.97 16.48
N GLY A 86 -14.04 -11.66 16.15
CA GLY A 86 -14.44 -11.90 14.77
C GLY A 86 -14.66 -10.61 13.96
N LEU A 87 -15.55 -9.74 14.42
CA LEU A 87 -15.88 -8.49 13.73
C LEU A 87 -14.69 -7.53 13.60
N PRO A 88 -13.86 -7.27 14.64
CA PRO A 88 -12.68 -6.43 14.49
C PRO A 88 -11.64 -7.01 13.54
N VAL A 89 -11.38 -8.33 13.59
CA VAL A 89 -10.45 -8.99 12.67
C VAL A 89 -10.97 -8.92 11.23
N LEU A 90 -12.26 -9.18 11.02
CA LEU A 90 -12.90 -9.06 9.72
C LEU A 90 -12.86 -7.62 9.21
N ALA A 91 -13.18 -6.65 10.05
CA ALA A 91 -13.16 -5.24 9.68
C ALA A 91 -11.75 -4.77 9.31
N LEU A 92 -10.73 -5.23 10.03
CA LEU A 92 -9.34 -4.96 9.72
C LEU A 92 -8.91 -5.63 8.41
N ALA A 93 -9.27 -6.90 8.19
CA ALA A 93 -8.87 -7.66 7.01
C ALA A 93 -9.56 -7.14 5.73
N ILE A 94 -10.88 -6.96 5.76
CA ILE A 94 -11.68 -6.52 4.60
C ILE A 94 -11.51 -5.02 4.37
N GLY A 95 -11.59 -4.22 5.42
CA GLY A 95 -11.46 -2.77 5.34
C GLY A 95 -10.04 -2.34 5.04
N ALA A 96 -9.17 -2.37 6.06
CA ALA A 96 -7.80 -1.89 5.92
C ALA A 96 -6.96 -2.79 5.01
N GLY A 97 -7.01 -4.12 5.21
CA GLY A 97 -6.28 -5.07 4.38
C GLY A 97 -6.70 -5.00 2.90
N GLY A 98 -8.01 -4.97 2.64
CA GLY A 98 -8.54 -4.78 1.28
C GLY A 98 -8.05 -3.47 0.65
N TRP A 99 -8.11 -2.36 1.38
CA TRP A 99 -7.56 -1.08 0.91
C TRP A 99 -6.08 -1.17 0.50
N TYR A 100 -5.22 -1.74 1.36
CA TYR A 100 -3.79 -1.84 1.07
C TYR A 100 -3.50 -2.78 -0.10
N VAL A 101 -4.17 -3.94 -0.18
CA VAL A 101 -4.00 -4.89 -1.29
C VAL A 101 -4.43 -4.25 -2.61
N LEU A 102 -5.59 -3.59 -2.65
CA LEU A 102 -6.09 -2.93 -3.84
C LEU A 102 -5.14 -1.79 -4.25
N THR A 103 -4.76 -0.92 -3.32
CA THR A 103 -3.86 0.22 -3.59
C THR A 103 -2.42 -0.16 -3.88
N ALA A 104 -1.95 -1.35 -3.48
CA ALA A 104 -0.65 -1.85 -3.89
C ALA A 104 -0.67 -2.48 -5.29
N SER A 105 -1.73 -3.22 -5.63
CA SER A 105 -1.81 -4.03 -6.85
C SER A 105 -2.19 -3.23 -8.10
N TRP A 106 -3.22 -2.37 -8.02
CA TRP A 106 -3.68 -1.62 -9.21
C TRP A 106 -2.61 -0.68 -9.78
N PRO A 107 -1.80 0.06 -8.98
CA PRO A 107 -0.78 0.94 -9.53
C PRO A 107 0.33 0.16 -10.22
N LEU A 108 0.69 -1.02 -9.70
CA LEU A 108 1.68 -1.89 -10.33
C LEU A 108 1.19 -2.39 -11.69
N ALA A 109 -0.09 -2.78 -11.80
CA ALA A 109 -0.70 -3.13 -13.09
C ALA A 109 -0.64 -1.96 -14.07
N VAL A 110 -1.07 -0.77 -13.65
CA VAL A 110 -1.09 0.44 -14.50
C VAL A 110 0.31 0.86 -14.93
N LEU A 111 1.31 0.85 -14.03
CA LEU A 111 2.69 1.16 -14.35
C LEU A 111 3.27 0.14 -15.33
N SER A 112 3.02 -1.14 -15.13
CA SER A 112 3.43 -2.20 -16.06
C SER A 112 2.88 -1.98 -17.47
N PHE A 113 1.58 -1.75 -17.63
CA PHE A 113 1.02 -1.47 -18.95
C PHE A 113 1.59 -0.18 -19.55
N THR A 114 1.82 0.85 -18.73
CA THR A 114 2.46 2.09 -19.16
C THR A 114 3.86 1.84 -19.71
N TYR A 115 4.66 0.98 -19.05
CA TYR A 115 6.00 0.64 -19.52
C TYR A 115 5.99 -0.28 -20.74
N ALA A 116 5.00 -1.17 -20.87
CA ALA A 116 4.81 -1.95 -22.08
C ALA A 116 4.58 -1.02 -23.29
N VAL A 117 3.72 -0.02 -23.16
CA VAL A 117 3.47 0.99 -24.20
C VAL A 117 4.70 1.86 -24.45
N ARG A 118 5.38 2.36 -23.41
CA ARG A 118 6.60 3.17 -23.56
C ARG A 118 7.73 2.39 -24.24
N ALA A 119 7.86 1.09 -23.98
CA ALA A 119 8.89 0.26 -24.61
C ALA A 119 8.73 0.11 -26.14
N LEU A 120 7.52 0.34 -26.68
CA LEU A 120 7.27 0.33 -28.13
C LEU A 120 7.70 1.63 -28.81
N ARG A 121 7.86 2.74 -28.07
CA ARG A 121 8.22 4.06 -28.61
C ARG A 121 9.72 4.14 -28.86
N SER A 122 10.10 4.73 -30.01
CA SER A 122 11.50 4.93 -30.43
C SER A 122 12.33 5.68 -29.39
N ASP A 123 11.74 6.70 -28.77
CA ASP A 123 12.39 7.65 -27.86
C ASP A 123 12.88 6.99 -26.55
N TYR A 124 12.44 5.76 -26.29
CA TYR A 124 12.63 5.02 -25.05
C TYR A 124 13.46 3.73 -25.21
N ARG A 125 13.90 3.40 -26.43
CA ARG A 125 14.57 2.13 -26.73
C ARG A 125 15.92 1.95 -26.03
N GLY A 126 16.65 3.03 -25.78
CA GLY A 126 17.98 3.00 -25.17
C GLY A 126 18.01 3.17 -23.65
N GLU A 127 16.88 3.50 -23.01
CA GLU A 127 16.86 3.83 -21.58
C GLU A 127 16.24 2.75 -20.71
N ARG A 128 16.63 2.69 -19.43
CA ARG A 128 15.86 1.96 -18.41
C ARG A 128 14.53 2.70 -18.20
N LEU A 129 13.41 1.96 -18.17
CA LEU A 129 12.05 2.49 -18.02
C LEU A 129 11.57 2.41 -16.59
N SER A 130 12.01 1.37 -15.89
CA SER A 130 11.73 1.14 -14.47
C SER A 130 13.01 0.90 -13.69
N ARG A 131 13.02 1.31 -12.42
CA ARG A 131 13.99 0.92 -11.41
C ARG A 131 13.28 0.16 -10.29
N THR A 132 14.06 -0.65 -9.59
CA THR A 132 13.65 -1.25 -8.32
C THR A 132 14.53 -0.63 -7.26
N SER A 133 13.94 0.05 -6.29
CA SER A 133 14.65 0.47 -5.08
C SER A 133 14.22 -0.39 -3.92
N THR A 134 15.17 -0.71 -3.04
CA THR A 134 14.87 -1.35 -1.77
C THR A 134 14.56 -0.26 -0.77
N ALA A 135 13.31 -0.15 -0.35
CA ALA A 135 12.96 0.71 0.78
C ALA A 135 13.50 0.02 2.04
N VAL A 136 14.63 0.49 2.56
CA VAL A 136 15.15 0.02 3.85
C VAL A 136 14.31 0.65 4.96
N TRP A 137 14.05 -0.10 6.03
CA TRP A 137 13.34 0.39 7.21
C TRP A 137 13.90 1.75 7.66
N GLY A 138 13.03 2.77 7.76
CA GLY A 138 13.40 4.13 8.16
C GLY A 138 14.12 4.99 7.12
N SER A 139 14.21 4.56 5.85
CA SER A 139 14.95 5.29 4.79
C SER A 139 14.08 5.90 3.68
N SER A 140 12.78 5.58 3.63
CA SER A 140 11.87 6.19 2.64
C SER A 140 11.26 7.47 3.20
N VAL A 141 11.15 8.48 2.35
CA VAL A 141 10.35 9.68 2.62
C VAL A 141 8.89 9.24 2.84
N GLY A 142 8.46 9.17 4.10
CA GLY A 142 7.10 8.80 4.48
C GLY A 142 7.01 7.90 5.73
N PRO A 143 5.80 7.70 6.30
CA PRO A 143 5.60 6.90 7.51
C PRO A 143 6.06 5.45 7.32
N PRO A 144 6.46 4.77 8.42
CA PRO A 144 7.25 3.54 8.38
C PRO A 144 6.63 2.46 7.49
N THR A 145 7.39 1.99 6.49
CA THR A 145 7.09 0.71 5.84
C THR A 145 7.36 -0.40 6.86
N VAL A 146 6.42 -1.33 7.04
CA VAL A 146 6.60 -2.51 7.90
C VAL A 146 7.52 -3.49 7.14
N GLY A 147 8.83 -3.22 7.15
CA GLY A 147 9.87 -4.08 6.56
C GLY A 147 10.62 -3.49 5.36
N ARG A 148 11.55 -4.30 4.83
CA ARG A 148 12.30 -4.03 3.60
C ARG A 148 11.42 -4.41 2.41
N VAL A 149 10.72 -3.43 1.83
CA VAL A 149 9.90 -3.65 0.64
C VAL A 149 10.71 -3.25 -0.59
N ALA A 150 10.88 -4.17 -1.54
CA ALA A 150 11.41 -3.83 -2.86
C ALA A 150 10.30 -3.11 -3.63
N LEU A 151 10.39 -1.77 -3.72
CA LEU A 151 9.52 -0.98 -4.56
C LEU A 151 9.97 -1.17 -6.00
N SER A 152 9.37 -2.16 -6.67
CA SER A 152 9.56 -2.41 -8.09
C SER A 152 8.82 -1.38 -8.95
N LEU A 153 9.17 -1.32 -10.24
CA LEU A 153 8.44 -0.55 -11.26
C LEU A 153 8.43 0.98 -11.04
N GLN A 154 9.43 1.54 -10.35
CA GLN A 154 9.54 2.98 -10.19
C GLN A 154 9.94 3.65 -11.52
N PRO A 155 9.28 4.73 -11.94
CA PRO A 155 9.53 5.36 -13.23
C PRO A 155 10.92 5.98 -13.29
N VAL A 156 11.64 5.76 -14.40
CA VAL A 156 12.89 6.48 -14.68
C VAL A 156 12.61 7.90 -15.14
N ARG A 157 11.63 8.08 -16.03
CA ARG A 157 11.10 9.39 -16.40
C ARG A 157 9.77 9.62 -15.69
N ALA A 158 9.82 10.53 -14.72
CA ALA A 158 8.64 11.03 -14.03
C ALA A 158 7.75 11.83 -14.99
N THR A 159 6.45 11.65 -14.84
CA THR A 159 5.38 12.36 -15.56
C THR A 159 4.26 12.60 -14.56
N PRO A 160 3.42 13.63 -14.73
CA PRO A 160 2.31 13.88 -13.81
C PRO A 160 1.42 12.65 -13.57
N PHE A 161 1.22 11.85 -14.63
CA PHE A 161 0.51 10.57 -14.56
C PHE A 161 1.23 9.54 -13.69
N THR A 162 2.51 9.22 -13.99
CA THR A 162 3.25 8.23 -13.21
C THR A 162 3.43 8.67 -11.76
N ASP A 163 3.53 9.96 -11.49
CA ASP A 163 3.67 10.50 -10.14
C ASP A 163 2.36 10.34 -9.35
N ALA A 164 1.21 10.58 -10.00
CA ALA A 164 -0.09 10.30 -9.39
C ALA A 164 -0.25 8.81 -9.06
N VAL A 165 0.12 7.92 -9.98
CA VAL A 165 0.06 6.45 -9.76
C VAL A 165 1.02 6.01 -8.66
N MET A 166 2.23 6.57 -8.63
CA MET A 166 3.23 6.28 -7.60
C MET A 166 2.78 6.72 -6.20
N ARG A 167 1.96 7.76 -6.06
CA ARG A 167 1.35 8.14 -4.78
C ARG A 167 0.44 7.05 -4.21
N PHE A 168 -0.38 6.45 -5.06
CA PHE A 168 -1.22 5.31 -4.65
C PHE A 168 -0.39 4.08 -4.32
N TYR A 169 0.61 3.79 -5.15
CA TYR A 169 1.54 2.69 -4.90
C TYR A 169 2.23 2.84 -3.54
N ALA A 170 2.82 4.01 -3.26
CA ALA A 170 3.45 4.28 -1.96
C ALA A 170 2.45 4.21 -0.79
N ALA A 171 1.20 4.62 -1.01
CA ALA A 171 0.14 4.47 -0.01
C ALA A 171 -0.17 3.01 0.31
N GLY A 172 -0.19 2.13 -0.69
CA GLY A 172 -0.42 0.70 -0.53
C GLY A 172 0.68 -0.04 0.25
N TRP A 173 1.91 0.47 0.26
CA TRP A 173 3.06 -0.17 0.93
C TRP A 173 3.46 0.42 2.27
N SER A 174 2.95 1.59 2.64
CA SER A 174 3.27 2.21 3.94
C SER A 174 2.00 2.31 4.78
N VAL A 175 2.00 1.46 5.81
CA VAL A 175 0.89 1.29 6.74
C VAL A 175 0.85 2.49 7.67
N ASP A 176 -0.28 3.17 7.65
CA ASP A 176 -0.54 4.34 8.48
C ASP A 176 -1.77 4.07 9.36
N GLY A 177 -1.62 4.31 10.66
CA GLY A 177 -2.68 4.04 11.65
C GLY A 177 -3.95 4.85 11.37
N ARG A 178 -3.83 6.09 10.88
CA ARG A 178 -5.00 6.92 10.54
C ARG A 178 -5.76 6.32 9.35
N THR A 179 -5.03 5.85 8.34
CA THR A 179 -5.61 5.16 7.18
C THR A 179 -6.25 3.84 7.59
N VAL A 180 -5.62 3.05 8.48
CA VAL A 180 -6.21 1.81 9.02
C VAL A 180 -7.55 2.11 9.71
N LEU A 181 -7.57 3.07 10.64
CA LEU A 181 -8.79 3.44 11.37
C LEU A 181 -9.87 3.98 10.43
N ALA A 182 -9.49 4.76 9.42
CA ALA A 182 -10.40 5.29 8.41
C ALA A 182 -11.07 4.18 7.58
N MET A 183 -10.44 3.01 7.42
CA MET A 183 -10.95 1.90 6.63
C MET A 183 -11.75 0.86 7.44
N LEU A 184 -11.72 0.90 8.77
CA LEU A 184 -12.51 -0.01 9.61
C LEU A 184 -14.02 0.06 9.31
N PRO A 185 -14.63 1.24 9.07
CA PRO A 185 -16.04 1.30 8.71
C PRO A 185 -16.37 0.53 7.42
N ALA A 186 -15.52 0.58 6.38
CA ALA A 186 -15.74 -0.23 5.18
C ALA A 186 -15.69 -1.74 5.47
N GLY A 187 -14.81 -2.16 6.39
CA GLY A 187 -14.77 -3.55 6.84
C GLY A 187 -16.03 -4.00 7.57
N LEU A 188 -16.64 -3.13 8.39
CA LEU A 188 -17.93 -3.38 9.03
C LEU A 188 -19.13 -3.24 8.09
N ALA A 189 -18.99 -2.47 7.01
CA ALA A 189 -20.01 -2.36 5.98
C ALA A 189 -20.21 -3.68 5.23
N TRP A 190 -19.17 -4.52 5.15
CA TRP A 190 -19.23 -5.82 4.47
C TRP A 190 -20.25 -6.79 5.10
N PRO A 191 -20.19 -7.13 6.41
CA PRO A 191 -21.22 -7.97 7.01
C PRO A 191 -22.60 -7.29 7.01
N ALA A 192 -22.67 -5.96 7.14
CA ALA A 192 -23.93 -5.22 7.02
C ALA A 192 -24.55 -5.36 5.62
N ALA A 193 -23.74 -5.30 4.56
CA ALA A 193 -24.18 -5.49 3.18
C ALA A 193 -24.68 -6.92 2.93
N ILE A 194 -24.02 -7.93 3.51
CA ILE A 194 -24.49 -9.32 3.43
C ILE A 194 -25.83 -9.45 4.14
N THR A 195 -25.96 -8.98 5.38
CA THR A 195 -27.23 -9.02 6.13
C THR A 195 -28.36 -8.29 5.40
N ALA A 196 -28.05 -7.22 4.66
CA ALA A 196 -29.02 -6.49 3.86
C ALA A 196 -29.56 -7.29 2.66
N LEU A 197 -28.85 -8.32 2.21
CA LEU A 197 -29.17 -9.10 1.02
C LEU A 197 -29.57 -10.55 1.32
N VAL A 198 -29.20 -11.08 2.49
CA VAL A 198 -29.50 -12.47 2.88
C VAL A 198 -31.03 -12.70 2.92
N PRO A 199 -31.55 -13.74 2.25
CA PRO A 199 -32.96 -14.09 2.30
C PRO A 199 -33.37 -14.58 3.71
N GLY A 200 -34.66 -14.45 4.04
CA GLY A 200 -35.20 -14.92 5.32
C GLY A 200 -35.07 -13.93 6.50
N VAL A 201 -34.43 -12.79 6.28
CA VAL A 201 -34.37 -11.67 7.23
C VAL A 201 -35.57 -10.74 7.02
N SER A 202 -36.07 -10.11 8.08
CA SER A 202 -37.21 -9.19 7.98
C SER A 202 -36.87 -7.94 7.16
N GLY A 203 -37.85 -7.39 6.43
CA GLY A 203 -37.63 -6.21 5.58
C GLY A 203 -37.11 -4.97 6.34
N ALA A 204 -37.48 -4.82 7.61
CA ALA A 204 -36.94 -3.77 8.47
C ALA A 204 -35.44 -3.94 8.71
N VAL A 205 -34.97 -5.17 8.94
CA VAL A 205 -33.54 -5.46 9.13
C VAL A 205 -32.77 -5.28 7.83
N HIS A 206 -33.31 -5.69 6.68
CA HIS A 206 -32.72 -5.40 5.37
C HIS A 206 -32.48 -3.90 5.17
N LEU A 207 -33.50 -3.09 5.44
CA LEU A 207 -33.44 -1.65 5.27
C LEU A 207 -32.42 -1.02 6.23
N VAL A 208 -32.43 -1.39 7.51
CA VAL A 208 -31.49 -0.87 8.50
C VAL A 208 -30.05 -1.28 8.16
N ALA A 209 -29.81 -2.54 7.81
CA ALA A 209 -28.49 -3.05 7.45
C ALA A 209 -27.96 -2.41 6.15
N GLY A 210 -28.83 -2.22 5.15
CA GLY A 210 -28.49 -1.56 3.90
C GLY A 210 -28.10 -0.09 4.10
N LEU A 211 -28.90 0.66 4.88
CA LEU A 211 -28.58 2.04 5.25
C LEU A 211 -27.26 2.12 6.02
N LEU A 212 -27.06 1.21 6.99
CA LEU A 212 -25.83 1.14 7.76
C LEU A 212 -24.61 0.89 6.86
N ALA A 213 -24.70 -0.08 5.93
CA ALA A 213 -23.63 -0.37 4.98
C ALA A 213 -23.26 0.86 4.13
N VAL A 214 -24.27 1.59 3.60
CA VAL A 214 -24.06 2.80 2.82
C VAL A 214 -23.38 3.90 3.65
N VAL A 215 -23.86 4.16 4.87
CA VAL A 215 -23.29 5.18 5.76
C VAL A 215 -21.85 4.83 6.14
N LEU A 216 -21.57 3.58 6.46
CA LEU A 216 -20.22 3.11 6.80
C LEU A 216 -19.26 3.22 5.61
N LEU A 217 -19.69 2.83 4.40
CA LEU A 217 -18.88 2.99 3.19
C LEU A 217 -18.62 4.46 2.87
N ALA A 218 -19.64 5.32 2.95
CA ALA A 218 -19.49 6.75 2.71
C ALA A 218 -18.54 7.39 3.74
N THR A 219 -18.68 7.02 5.01
CA THR A 219 -17.78 7.47 6.09
C THR A 219 -16.35 7.02 5.83
N SER A 220 -16.16 5.74 5.49
CA SER A 220 -14.84 5.19 5.15
C SER A 220 -14.21 5.90 3.97
N ALA A 221 -14.99 6.18 2.91
CA ALA A 221 -14.52 6.87 1.73
C ALA A 221 -14.07 8.31 2.07
N VAL A 222 -14.88 9.06 2.83
CA VAL A 222 -14.54 10.43 3.24
C VAL A 222 -13.30 10.46 4.13
N LEU A 223 -13.24 9.60 5.14
CA LEU A 223 -12.09 9.52 6.05
C LEU A 223 -10.83 9.04 5.32
N GLY A 224 -10.96 8.06 4.43
CA GLY A 224 -9.87 7.54 3.60
C GLY A 224 -9.30 8.60 2.67
N VAL A 225 -10.16 9.33 1.97
CA VAL A 225 -9.73 10.44 1.11
C VAL A 225 -9.03 11.53 1.93
N ARG A 226 -9.54 11.86 3.12
CA ARG A 226 -8.89 12.83 4.02
C ARG A 226 -7.52 12.35 4.50
N ALA A 227 -7.42 11.10 4.94
CA ALA A 227 -6.15 10.50 5.37
C ALA A 227 -5.13 10.46 4.23
N PHE A 228 -5.57 10.04 3.04
CA PHE A 228 -4.75 10.01 1.84
C PHE A 228 -4.25 11.40 1.45
N ARG A 229 -5.14 12.41 1.42
CA ARG A 229 -4.76 13.80 1.12
C ARG A 229 -3.81 14.39 2.16
N ALA A 230 -4.08 14.18 3.44
CA ALA A 230 -3.23 14.66 4.53
C ALA A 230 -1.80 14.11 4.40
N ARG A 231 -1.66 12.87 3.92
CA ARG A 231 -0.37 12.24 3.64
C ARG A 231 0.37 12.86 2.46
N LEU A 232 -0.35 13.37 1.46
CA LEU A 232 0.23 14.02 0.29
C LEU A 232 0.60 15.50 0.52
N SER A 233 -0.01 16.14 1.50
CA SER A 233 0.25 17.56 1.82
C SER A 233 1.43 17.78 2.79
N GLY A 234 2.06 16.71 3.29
CA GLY A 234 3.21 16.83 4.19
C GLY A 234 4.48 17.34 3.47
N PRO A 235 5.33 18.15 4.12
CA PRO A 235 6.59 18.57 3.54
C PRO A 235 7.45 17.34 3.20
N VAL A 236 7.77 17.17 1.92
CA VAL A 236 8.77 16.23 1.44
C VAL A 236 10.11 16.76 1.95
N GLY A 237 10.57 16.26 3.10
CA GLY A 237 11.92 16.56 3.57
C GLY A 237 12.93 16.25 2.46
N PRO A 238 13.99 17.05 2.29
CA PRO A 238 14.96 16.85 1.22
C PRO A 238 15.44 15.39 1.24
N LEU A 239 15.24 14.71 0.11
CA LEU A 239 15.81 13.39 -0.13
C LEU A 239 17.32 13.54 0.04
N PRO A 240 17.97 12.77 0.93
CA PRO A 240 19.42 12.66 0.88
C PRO A 240 19.77 12.16 -0.52
N ASP A 241 20.58 12.92 -1.25
CA ASP A 241 21.18 12.45 -2.49
C ASP A 241 22.03 11.23 -2.12
N GLY A 242 21.48 10.05 -2.41
CA GLY A 242 22.08 8.76 -2.11
C GLY A 242 21.28 7.96 -1.08
N GLY A 243 20.89 6.74 -1.48
CA GLY A 243 20.30 5.78 -0.55
C GLY A 243 21.25 5.48 0.62
N VAL A 244 20.76 4.89 1.71
CA VAL A 244 21.60 4.51 2.88
C VAL A 244 22.78 3.59 2.51
N GLY A 245 22.70 2.93 1.34
CA GLY A 245 23.81 2.17 0.75
C GLY A 245 24.97 3.02 0.23
N GLU A 246 24.73 4.30 -0.06
CA GLU A 246 25.71 5.29 -0.48
C GLU A 246 26.25 6.13 0.70
N LEU A 247 25.63 6.01 1.87
CA LEU A 247 26.17 6.60 3.09
C LEU A 247 27.48 5.92 3.43
N THR A 248 28.56 6.69 3.44
CA THR A 248 29.85 6.24 3.96
C THR A 248 29.68 5.78 5.41
N ALA A 249 30.57 4.91 5.90
CA ALA A 249 30.52 4.42 7.27
C ALA A 249 30.43 5.56 8.30
N GLU A 250 31.07 6.69 7.99
CA GLU A 250 31.06 7.90 8.81
C GLU A 250 29.73 8.66 8.76
N GLN A 251 29.12 8.80 7.59
CA GLN A 251 27.78 9.39 7.49
C GLN A 251 26.74 8.54 8.23
N ARG A 252 26.90 7.21 8.20
CA ARG A 252 26.04 6.26 8.93
C ARG A 252 26.21 6.41 10.45
N SER A 253 27.43 6.56 10.95
CA SER A 253 27.69 6.74 12.39
C SER A 253 27.19 8.09 12.91
N ARG A 254 27.34 9.17 12.13
CA ARG A 254 26.79 10.49 12.45
C ARG A 254 25.27 10.44 12.55
N ARG A 255 24.60 9.82 11.57
CA ARG A 255 23.14 9.69 11.56
C ARG A 255 22.62 8.83 12.72
N LEU A 256 23.33 7.76 13.08
CA LEU A 256 22.98 6.95 14.27
C LEU A 256 23.08 7.77 15.56
N THR A 257 24.12 8.60 15.68
CA THR A 257 24.31 9.49 16.84
C THR A 257 23.20 10.53 16.93
N GLU A 258 22.80 11.10 15.79
CA GLU A 258 21.72 12.09 15.72
C GLU A 258 20.36 11.49 16.08
N LEU A 259 20.06 10.28 15.59
CA LEU A 259 18.83 9.56 15.93
C LEU A 259 18.78 9.16 17.41
N ARG A 260 19.92 8.79 18.02
CA ARG A 260 20.00 8.54 19.47
C ARG A 260 19.66 9.81 20.27
N ARG A 261 20.25 10.95 19.90
CA ARG A 261 19.96 12.24 20.54
C ARG A 261 18.49 12.65 20.39
N GLN A 262 17.90 12.46 19.22
CA GLN A 262 16.47 12.74 19.02
C GLN A 262 15.57 11.84 19.87
N ARG A 263 15.92 10.56 20.02
CA ARG A 263 15.19 9.63 20.89
C ARG A 263 15.30 10.05 22.35
N GLU A 264 16.50 10.40 22.80
CA GLU A 264 16.74 10.89 24.17
C GLU A 264 15.93 12.16 24.47
N ARG A 265 15.85 13.11 23.53
CA ARG A 265 15.02 14.31 23.69
C ARG A 265 13.54 13.99 23.86
N ARG A 266 12.98 13.11 23.02
CA ARG A 266 11.56 12.71 23.14
C ARG A 266 11.25 11.98 24.44
N LEU A 267 12.20 11.19 24.92
CA LEU A 267 12.04 10.48 26.20
C LEU A 267 12.20 11.44 27.39
N GLY A 268 13.04 12.46 27.29
CA GLY A 268 13.16 13.53 28.30
C GLY A 268 11.91 14.40 28.38
N GLU A 269 11.40 14.86 27.24
CA GLU A 269 10.18 15.66 27.14
C GLU A 269 8.95 14.89 27.68
N GLY A 270 8.85 13.59 27.42
CA GLY A 270 7.76 12.75 27.93
C GLY A 270 7.81 12.44 29.44
N VAL A 271 8.93 12.73 30.12
CA VAL A 271 9.08 12.54 31.58
C VAL A 271 8.76 13.82 32.35
N GLU A 272 8.99 15.00 31.76
CA GLU A 272 8.64 16.29 32.38
C GLU A 272 7.13 16.57 32.35
N ASP A 273 6.41 16.08 31.35
CA ASP A 273 4.94 16.25 31.26
C ASP A 273 4.14 15.30 32.18
N ALA A 274 4.80 14.39 32.90
CA ALA A 274 4.18 13.36 33.73
C ALA A 274 4.39 13.54 35.24
N GLY A 275 5.02 14.63 35.68
CA GLY A 275 5.22 15.00 37.10
C GLY A 275 4.39 16.21 37.51
#